data_AF-A0A2G3APK6-F1
#
_entry.id   AF-A0A2G3APK6-F1
#
_cell.length_a   1.000
_cell.length_b   1.000
_cell.length_c   1.000
_cell.angle_alpha   90.00
_cell.angle_beta   90.00
_cell.angle_gamma   90.00
#
_symmetry.space_group_name_H-M   'P 1'
#
loop_
_entity.id
_entity.type
_entity.pdbx_description
1 polymer ?
#
loop_
_entity_poly.entity_id
_entity_poly.type
_entity_poly.pdbx_seq_one_letter_code
_entity_poly.pdbx_strand_id
1 'polypeptide(L)'
;MSYYMAFSLFQLIEKAREYLGLSDLEKHTEGGGVLEVHIGDVLSPSVAIPGGYAGIIVDLFSDGKVLPQLQAVTTWLEMNKMLMPSGRLMVNCGAATKDLSNPSSEMMQPEIFERDDPLELNTTINALCKAFPEQVSWKKLPKRAGENYLALTGPLPDLDVWSARVPDQLSSRVKEWRSCTTS
;
A
#
# COMPACT_ATOMS: atom_id res chain seq x y z
N MET A 1 19.18 -4.97 13.89
CA MET A 1 17.85 -4.63 14.45
C MET A 1 17.99 -4.41 15.95
N SER A 2 17.66 -3.23 16.48
CA SER A 2 17.82 -2.92 17.91
C SER A 2 16.71 -3.60 18.74
N TYR A 3 17.06 -4.12 19.93
CA TYR A 3 16.13 -4.75 20.89
C TYR A 3 14.87 -3.91 21.17
N TYR A 4 14.99 -2.57 21.13
CA TYR A 4 13.89 -1.63 21.35
C TYR A 4 12.78 -1.71 20.30
N MET A 5 13.13 -1.96 19.03
CA MET A 5 12.16 -1.99 17.93
C MET A 5 11.36 -3.29 17.92
N ALA A 6 11.98 -4.40 18.31
CA ALA A 6 11.27 -5.65 18.54
C ALA A 6 10.27 -5.50 19.69
N PHE A 7 10.69 -4.90 20.81
CA PHE A 7 9.84 -4.67 21.97
C PHE A 7 8.59 -3.84 21.65
N SER A 8 8.69 -2.80 20.82
CA SER A 8 7.52 -1.99 20.42
C SER A 8 6.55 -2.74 19.51
N LEU A 9 7.04 -3.59 18.61
CA LEU A 9 6.17 -4.40 17.74
C LEU A 9 5.40 -5.45 18.54
N PHE A 10 6.04 -6.12 19.50
CA PHE A 10 5.35 -7.03 20.40
C PHE A 10 4.25 -6.30 21.17
N GLN A 11 4.52 -5.10 21.69
CA GLN A 11 3.51 -4.30 22.39
C GLN A 11 2.33 -3.92 21.49
N LEU A 12 2.58 -3.55 20.23
CA LEU A 12 1.51 -3.23 19.28
C LEU A 12 0.58 -4.42 19.06
N ILE A 13 1.14 -5.60 18.80
CA ILE A 13 0.36 -6.81 18.55
C ILE A 13 -0.42 -7.22 19.81
N GLU A 14 0.21 -7.19 20.98
CA GLU A 14 -0.47 -7.51 22.24
C GLU A 14 -1.65 -6.57 22.51
N LYS A 15 -1.49 -5.26 22.23
CA LYS A 15 -2.61 -4.31 22.38
C LYS A 15 -3.70 -4.50 21.34
N ALA A 16 -3.35 -4.89 20.11
CA ALA A 16 -4.35 -5.23 19.11
C ALA A 16 -5.14 -6.50 19.49
N ARG A 17 -4.47 -7.50 20.08
CA ARG A 17 -5.09 -8.70 20.65
C ARG A 17 -6.04 -8.36 21.79
N GLU A 18 -5.58 -7.55 22.73
CA GLU A 18 -6.32 -7.20 23.94
C GLU A 18 -7.52 -6.29 23.66
N TYR A 19 -7.41 -5.34 22.71
CA TYR A 19 -8.41 -4.26 22.57
C TYR A 19 -9.05 -4.12 21.18
N LEU A 20 -8.48 -4.70 20.13
CA LEU A 20 -8.93 -4.47 18.74
C LEU A 20 -9.47 -5.74 18.07
N GLY A 21 -9.68 -6.82 18.83
CA GLY A 21 -10.27 -8.07 18.33
C GLY A 21 -9.31 -8.94 17.51
N LEU A 22 -8.01 -8.65 17.49
CA LEU A 22 -7.03 -9.44 16.73
C LEU A 22 -7.02 -10.91 17.19
N SER A 23 -7.18 -11.18 18.49
CA SER A 23 -7.24 -12.55 19.01
C SER A 23 -8.43 -13.36 18.51
N ASP A 24 -9.53 -12.71 18.12
CA ASP A 24 -10.67 -13.41 17.53
C ASP A 24 -10.39 -13.79 16.07
N LEU A 25 -9.66 -12.94 15.33
CA LEU A 25 -9.25 -13.21 13.95
C LEU A 25 -8.18 -14.31 13.84
N GLU A 26 -7.36 -14.48 14.88
CA GLU A 26 -6.36 -15.56 14.97
C GLU A 26 -6.99 -16.95 15.26
N LYS A 27 -8.30 -17.02 15.54
CA LYS A 27 -9.01 -18.30 15.70
C LYS A 27 -9.40 -18.86 14.33
N HIS A 28 -9.44 -20.19 14.23
CA HIS A 28 -9.96 -20.85 13.04
C HIS A 28 -11.45 -20.60 12.91
N THR A 29 -11.86 -20.20 11.71
CA THR A 29 -13.28 -20.06 11.36
C THR A 29 -13.84 -21.38 10.83
N GLU A 30 -15.16 -21.57 10.93
CA GLU A 30 -15.84 -22.74 10.33
C GLU A 30 -15.63 -22.83 8.81
N GLY A 31 -15.40 -21.69 8.16
CA GLY A 31 -15.05 -21.58 6.73
C GLY A 31 -13.58 -21.87 6.40
N GLY A 32 -12.75 -22.23 7.38
CA GLY A 32 -11.35 -22.63 7.19
C GLY A 32 -10.34 -21.48 7.10
N GLY A 33 -10.76 -20.23 7.23
CA GLY A 33 -9.85 -19.08 7.29
C GLY A 33 -9.28 -18.86 8.69
N VAL A 34 -8.02 -18.44 8.77
CA VAL A 34 -7.33 -18.03 9.99
C VAL A 34 -6.35 -16.90 9.66
N LEU A 35 -6.17 -15.95 10.59
CA LEU A 35 -5.12 -14.94 10.52
C LEU A 35 -3.90 -15.40 11.34
N GLU A 36 -2.72 -15.43 10.74
CA GLU A 36 -1.47 -15.72 11.44
C GLU A 36 -0.61 -14.46 11.54
N VAL A 37 -0.12 -14.15 12.75
CA VAL A 37 0.71 -12.97 13.00
C VAL A 37 2.17 -13.39 13.16
N HIS A 38 3.02 -12.88 12.27
CA HIS A 38 4.47 -13.06 12.34
C HIS A 38 5.14 -11.72 12.67
N ILE A 39 6.02 -11.72 13.67
CA ILE A 39 6.79 -10.53 14.07
C ILE A 39 8.18 -10.64 13.48
N GLY A 40 8.51 -9.74 12.56
CA GLY A 40 9.80 -9.73 11.89
C GLY A 40 9.90 -8.65 10.82
N ASP A 41 11.02 -8.67 10.09
CA ASP A 41 11.19 -7.84 8.90
C ASP A 41 10.50 -8.48 7.70
N VAL A 42 9.45 -7.84 7.21
CA VAL A 42 8.67 -8.29 6.05
C VAL A 42 9.47 -8.24 4.75
N LEU A 43 10.57 -7.46 4.68
CA LEU A 43 11.44 -7.38 3.51
C LEU A 43 12.52 -8.48 3.49
N SER A 44 12.59 -9.31 4.54
CA SER A 44 13.50 -10.44 4.60
C SER A 44 13.07 -11.55 3.63
N PRO A 45 14.01 -12.19 2.90
CA PRO A 45 13.69 -13.33 2.04
C PRO A 45 13.13 -14.53 2.81
N SER A 46 13.32 -14.58 4.13
CA SER A 46 12.77 -15.65 4.99
C SER A 46 11.24 -15.64 5.10
N VAL A 47 10.57 -14.59 4.62
CA VAL A 47 9.10 -14.45 4.65
C VAL A 47 8.42 -15.15 3.46
N ALA A 48 9.19 -15.54 2.44
CA ALA A 48 8.65 -16.28 1.31
C ALA A 48 8.18 -17.69 1.73
N ILE A 49 6.99 -18.07 1.29
CA ILE A 49 6.41 -19.40 1.52
C ILE A 49 6.43 -20.24 0.23
N PRO A 50 6.53 -21.58 0.33
CA PRO A 50 6.32 -22.46 -0.82
C PRO A 50 4.96 -22.20 -1.48
N GLY A 51 4.94 -22.04 -2.80
CA GLY A 51 3.73 -21.76 -3.58
C GLY A 51 3.37 -20.26 -3.71
N GLY A 52 3.91 -19.41 -2.84
CA GLY A 52 3.71 -17.96 -2.87
C GLY A 52 2.33 -17.48 -2.43
N TYR A 53 2.17 -16.17 -2.33
CA TYR A 53 0.95 -15.51 -1.90
C TYR A 53 0.04 -15.17 -3.09
N ALA A 54 -1.28 -15.35 -2.93
CA ALA A 54 -2.28 -14.90 -3.91
C ALA A 54 -2.37 -13.36 -4.00
N GLY A 55 -2.03 -12.67 -2.92
CA GLY A 55 -1.88 -11.23 -2.90
C GLY A 55 -1.13 -10.76 -1.68
N ILE A 56 -0.45 -9.62 -1.81
CA ILE A 56 0.28 -8.98 -0.72
C ILE A 56 -0.25 -7.56 -0.57
N ILE A 57 -0.66 -7.20 0.64
CA ILE A 57 -1.09 -5.85 1.00
C ILE A 57 0.06 -5.20 1.78
N VAL A 58 0.52 -4.05 1.32
CA VAL A 58 1.65 -3.31 1.92
C VAL A 58 1.16 -2.01 2.52
N ASP A 59 1.22 -1.93 3.85
CA ASP A 59 0.86 -0.74 4.64
C ASP A 59 1.97 -0.48 5.68
N LEU A 60 3.13 -0.01 5.22
CA LEU A 60 4.35 0.07 6.02
C LEU A 60 4.84 1.51 6.15
N PHE A 61 4.91 2.00 7.38
CA PHE A 61 5.34 3.35 7.73
C PHE A 61 6.27 3.35 8.94
N SER A 62 7.23 4.28 8.94
CA SER A 62 8.03 4.63 10.12
C SER A 62 8.02 6.15 10.26
N ASP A 63 7.81 6.63 11.48
CA ASP A 63 7.81 8.08 11.79
C ASP A 63 6.86 8.89 10.90
N GLY A 64 5.70 8.31 10.57
CA GLY A 64 4.70 8.92 9.71
C GLY A 64 5.09 9.01 8.23
N LYS A 65 6.17 8.32 7.81
CA LYS A 65 6.69 8.34 6.45
C LYS A 65 6.76 6.93 5.88
N VAL A 66 6.65 6.84 4.56
CA VAL A 66 6.89 5.59 3.83
C VAL A 66 8.36 5.20 3.99
N LEU A 67 8.61 3.91 4.16
CA LEU A 67 9.96 3.38 4.28
C LEU A 67 10.79 3.67 3.01
N PRO A 68 12.06 4.12 3.10
CA PRO A 68 12.91 4.37 1.93
C PRO A 68 13.05 3.17 1.00
N GLN A 69 13.00 1.96 1.54
CA GLN A 69 13.03 0.70 0.78
C GLN A 69 11.87 0.60 -0.22
N LEU A 70 10.70 1.15 0.11
CA LEU A 70 9.53 1.14 -0.79
C LEU A 70 9.65 2.17 -1.93
N GLN A 71 10.73 2.95 -1.97
CA GLN A 71 11.05 3.84 -3.08
C GLN A 71 12.06 3.18 -4.05
N ALA A 72 12.52 1.96 -3.76
CA ALA A 72 13.43 1.21 -4.60
C ALA A 72 12.69 0.21 -5.51
N VAL A 73 12.99 0.24 -6.81
CA VAL A 73 12.45 -0.70 -7.81
C VAL A 73 12.74 -2.16 -7.43
N THR A 74 13.94 -2.43 -6.92
CA THR A 74 14.38 -3.78 -6.54
C THR A 74 13.50 -4.40 -5.45
N THR A 75 13.07 -3.61 -4.46
CA THR A 75 12.18 -4.10 -3.39
C THR A 75 10.87 -4.66 -3.95
N TRP A 76 10.28 -3.98 -4.94
CA TRP A 76 9.07 -4.43 -5.60
C TRP A 76 9.29 -5.71 -6.41
N LEU A 77 10.41 -5.81 -7.13
CA LEU A 77 10.77 -7.01 -7.89
C LEU A 77 10.99 -8.22 -6.97
N GLU A 78 11.63 -8.05 -5.81
CA GLU A 78 11.78 -9.12 -4.83
C GLU A 78 10.44 -9.52 -4.21
N MET A 79 9.57 -8.56 -3.86
CA MET A 79 8.22 -8.87 -3.38
C MET A 79 7.39 -9.64 -4.42
N ASN A 80 7.53 -9.30 -5.70
CA ASN A 80 6.82 -10.00 -6.77
C ASN A 80 7.22 -11.47 -6.88
N LYS A 81 8.46 -11.85 -6.52
CA LYS A 81 8.89 -13.25 -6.48
C LYS A 81 8.19 -14.05 -5.37
N MET A 82 7.62 -13.38 -4.37
CA MET A 82 6.85 -14.02 -3.30
C MET A 82 5.39 -14.29 -3.71
N LEU A 83 4.92 -13.75 -4.83
CA LEU A 83 3.57 -13.98 -5.33
C LEU A 83 3.48 -15.31 -6.09
N MET A 84 2.33 -15.97 -5.98
CA MET A 84 1.97 -17.04 -6.91
C MET A 84 1.69 -16.46 -8.31
N PRO A 85 1.64 -17.30 -9.38
CA PRO A 85 1.24 -16.83 -10.70
C PRO A 85 -0.11 -16.08 -10.66
N SER A 86 -0.16 -14.90 -11.28
CA SER A 86 -1.33 -13.97 -11.26
C SER A 86 -1.65 -13.35 -9.90
N GLY A 87 -0.79 -13.52 -8.88
CA GLY A 87 -0.91 -12.78 -7.63
C GLY A 87 -0.72 -11.28 -7.82
N ARG A 88 -1.17 -10.48 -6.85
CA ARG A 88 -1.15 -9.01 -6.96
C ARG A 88 -0.62 -8.32 -5.70
N LEU A 89 -0.04 -7.14 -5.89
CA LEU A 89 0.35 -6.22 -4.83
C LEU A 89 -0.70 -5.11 -4.72
N MET A 90 -1.14 -4.80 -3.50
CA MET A 90 -1.87 -3.57 -3.20
C MET A 90 -1.08 -2.78 -2.16
N VAL A 91 -0.75 -1.54 -2.45
CA VAL A 91 0.23 -0.76 -1.69
C VAL A 91 -0.38 0.56 -1.26
N ASN A 92 -0.29 0.87 0.03
CA ASN A 92 -0.42 2.23 0.53
C ASN A 92 0.89 2.98 0.27
N CYS A 93 0.85 3.97 -0.61
CA CYS A 93 2.01 4.72 -1.06
C CYS A 93 2.24 6.00 -0.26
N GLY A 94 1.46 6.23 0.81
CA GLY A 94 1.51 7.46 1.60
C GLY A 94 1.05 8.69 0.82
N ALA A 95 1.18 9.86 1.43
CA ALA A 95 0.92 11.14 0.79
C ALA A 95 2.03 11.53 -0.20
N ALA A 96 1.74 12.47 -1.09
CA ALA A 96 2.73 13.05 -1.99
C ALA A 96 3.86 13.74 -1.19
N THR A 97 5.10 13.54 -1.59
CA THR A 97 6.25 14.26 -1.04
C THR A 97 6.33 15.63 -1.70
N LYS A 98 5.62 16.63 -1.16
CA LYS A 98 5.99 18.02 -1.43
C LYS A 98 7.19 18.37 -0.55
N ASP A 99 8.33 18.63 -1.17
CA ASP A 99 9.47 19.22 -0.48
C ASP A 99 9.05 20.59 0.09
N LEU A 100 8.77 20.63 1.40
CA LEU A 100 8.51 21.86 2.15
C LEU A 100 9.80 22.64 2.45
N SER A 101 10.93 22.24 1.88
CA SER A 101 12.25 22.86 2.11
C SER A 101 12.44 24.21 1.39
N ASN A 102 11.46 24.67 0.62
CA ASN A 102 11.42 26.05 0.12
C ASN A 102 10.44 26.90 0.96
N PRO A 103 10.95 27.68 1.94
CA PRO A 103 10.13 28.56 2.79
C PRO A 103 9.57 29.78 2.03
N SER A 104 9.82 29.91 0.73
CA SER A 104 9.26 30.98 -0.10
C SER A 104 7.81 30.75 -0.55
N SER A 105 7.21 29.59 -0.25
CA SER A 105 5.84 29.27 -0.69
C SER A 105 4.73 29.58 0.31
N GLU A 106 5.01 30.27 1.43
CA GLU A 106 3.96 30.74 2.34
C GLU A 106 3.14 31.92 1.78
N MET A 107 3.51 32.47 0.61
CA MET A 107 2.74 33.49 -0.11
C MET A 107 2.40 33.05 -1.53
N MET A 108 1.72 31.92 -1.66
CA MET A 108 0.75 31.72 -2.73
C MET A 108 -0.08 30.52 -2.32
N GLN A 109 -1.37 30.74 -2.04
CA GLN A 109 -2.34 29.71 -2.36
C GLN A 109 -2.65 29.88 -3.84
N PRO A 110 -2.12 29.05 -4.77
CA PRO A 110 -2.83 28.82 -6.00
C PRO A 110 -3.81 27.69 -5.75
N GLU A 111 -5.05 27.97 -6.12
CA GLU A 111 -6.07 27.00 -6.52
C GLU A 111 -5.43 25.69 -6.99
N ILE A 112 -5.84 24.60 -6.35
CA ILE A 112 -5.24 23.26 -6.48
C ILE A 112 -5.42 22.81 -7.93
N PHE A 113 -4.37 22.98 -8.75
CA PHE A 113 -4.37 22.52 -10.12
C PHE A 113 -4.50 20.99 -10.14
N GLU A 114 -5.45 20.51 -10.92
CA GLU A 114 -5.70 19.09 -11.25
C GLU A 114 -4.57 18.42 -12.06
N ARG A 115 -3.33 18.93 -11.96
CA ARG A 115 -2.22 18.71 -12.90
C ARG A 115 -0.94 18.14 -12.27
N ASP A 116 -0.99 17.68 -11.04
CA ASP A 116 0.17 17.01 -10.45
C ASP A 116 0.11 15.51 -10.79
N ASP A 117 0.94 15.07 -11.74
CA ASP A 117 1.12 13.65 -12.04
C ASP A 117 1.76 12.97 -10.81
N PRO A 118 1.09 11.99 -10.17
CA PRO A 118 1.66 11.29 -9.03
C PRO A 118 2.93 10.54 -9.34
N LEU A 119 3.22 10.27 -10.62
CA LEU A 119 4.50 9.75 -11.06
C LEU A 119 5.65 10.72 -10.71
N GLU A 120 5.39 12.02 -10.73
CA GLU A 120 6.34 13.07 -10.37
C GLU A 120 6.36 13.35 -8.86
N LEU A 121 5.23 13.19 -8.17
CA LEU A 121 5.09 13.58 -6.76
C LEU A 121 5.20 12.46 -5.72
N ASN A 122 5.02 11.20 -6.11
CA ASN A 122 5.07 10.06 -5.19
C ASN A 122 6.11 9.04 -5.66
N THR A 123 7.26 9.05 -4.98
CA THR A 123 8.42 8.19 -5.31
C THR A 123 8.11 6.71 -5.21
N THR A 124 7.17 6.30 -4.34
CA THR A 124 6.72 4.91 -4.21
C THR A 124 5.88 4.47 -5.42
N ILE A 125 4.94 5.29 -5.88
CA ILE A 125 4.20 5.01 -7.14
C ILE A 125 5.18 4.92 -8.31
N ASN A 126 6.12 5.85 -8.40
CA ASN A 126 7.11 5.86 -9.47
C ASN A 126 7.97 4.59 -9.48
N ALA A 127 8.44 4.16 -8.30
CA ALA A 127 9.18 2.90 -8.17
C ALA A 127 8.35 1.68 -8.61
N LEU A 128 7.05 1.63 -8.23
CA LEU A 128 6.13 0.58 -8.66
C LEU A 128 5.93 0.57 -10.18
N CYS A 129 5.68 1.73 -10.79
CA CYS A 129 5.48 1.82 -12.24
C CYS A 129 6.73 1.43 -13.04
N LYS A 130 7.92 1.77 -12.53
CA LYS A 130 9.19 1.32 -13.12
C LYS A 130 9.40 -0.19 -12.95
N ALA A 131 8.98 -0.76 -11.82
CA ALA A 131 9.08 -2.21 -11.59
C ALA A 131 8.10 -3.01 -12.46
N PHE A 132 6.89 -2.49 -12.68
CA PHE A 132 5.83 -3.15 -13.43
C PHE A 132 5.21 -2.21 -14.48
N PRO A 133 5.93 -1.92 -15.59
CA PRO A 133 5.44 -1.04 -16.64
C PRO A 133 4.06 -1.49 -17.15
N GLU A 134 3.15 -0.52 -17.30
CA GLU A 134 1.76 -0.72 -17.79
C GLU A 134 0.89 -1.66 -16.92
N GLN A 135 1.42 -2.15 -15.80
CA GLN A 135 0.77 -3.11 -14.91
C GLN A 135 0.48 -2.53 -13.53
N VAL A 136 0.52 -1.20 -13.38
CA VAL A 136 0.17 -0.53 -12.14
C VAL A 136 -0.99 0.40 -12.39
N SER A 137 -2.01 0.30 -11.55
CA SER A 137 -3.06 1.31 -11.42
C SER A 137 -2.97 1.96 -10.06
N TRP A 138 -3.28 3.24 -9.97
CA TRP A 138 -3.25 3.99 -8.71
C TRP A 138 -4.50 4.85 -8.55
N LYS A 139 -4.79 5.25 -7.31
CA LYS A 139 -5.79 6.28 -7.00
C LYS A 139 -5.37 7.11 -5.80
N LYS A 140 -5.82 8.36 -5.77
CA LYS A 140 -5.64 9.27 -4.64
C LYS A 140 -6.87 9.22 -3.74
N LEU A 141 -6.66 9.05 -2.44
CA LEU A 141 -7.73 9.15 -1.46
C LEU A 141 -8.06 10.62 -1.15
N PRO A 142 -9.33 10.94 -0.83
CA PRO A 142 -9.74 12.32 -0.56
C PRO A 142 -9.04 12.90 0.68
N LYS A 143 -8.99 14.23 0.80
CA LYS A 143 -8.37 14.95 1.93
C LYS A 143 -8.78 14.44 3.32
N ARG A 144 -10.08 14.21 3.50
CA ARG A 144 -10.66 13.65 4.73
C ARG A 144 -10.15 12.25 5.09
N ALA A 145 -9.50 11.56 4.16
CA ALA A 145 -8.91 10.23 4.31
C ALA A 145 -7.37 10.27 4.26
N GLY A 146 -6.76 11.43 4.58
CA GLY A 146 -5.31 11.58 4.76
C GLY A 146 -4.50 11.86 3.51
N GLU A 147 -5.13 12.11 2.35
CA GLU A 147 -4.45 12.37 1.06
C GLU A 147 -3.46 11.27 0.61
N ASN A 148 -3.62 10.05 1.13
CA ASN A 148 -2.80 8.90 0.75
C ASN A 148 -3.08 8.45 -0.68
N TYR A 149 -2.10 7.80 -1.28
CA TYR A 149 -2.28 7.13 -2.56
C TYR A 149 -2.29 5.61 -2.37
N LEU A 150 -3.11 4.94 -3.17
CA LEU A 150 -3.10 3.48 -3.28
C LEU A 150 -2.62 3.09 -4.67
N ALA A 151 -1.83 2.03 -4.74
CA ALA A 151 -1.44 1.37 -5.98
C ALA A 151 -1.88 -0.10 -5.96
N LEU A 152 -2.18 -0.63 -7.14
CA LEU A 152 -2.59 -2.01 -7.37
C LEU A 152 -1.89 -2.53 -8.63
N THR A 153 -1.23 -3.68 -8.54
CA THR A 153 -0.61 -4.32 -9.71
C THR A 153 -1.56 -5.24 -10.46
N GLY A 154 -1.25 -5.48 -11.73
CA GLY A 154 -2.03 -6.31 -12.64
C GLY A 154 -3.22 -5.58 -13.28
N PRO A 155 -3.98 -6.28 -14.15
CA PRO A 155 -5.13 -5.69 -14.81
C PRO A 155 -6.23 -5.36 -13.80
N LEU A 156 -6.85 -4.20 -13.97
CA LEU A 156 -8.09 -3.87 -13.28
C LEU A 156 -9.22 -4.77 -13.80
N PRO A 157 -10.11 -5.25 -12.91
CA PRO A 157 -11.37 -5.83 -13.38
C PRO A 157 -12.21 -4.75 -14.06
N ASP A 158 -13.26 -5.18 -14.76
CA ASP A 158 -14.28 -4.25 -15.25
C ASP A 158 -14.79 -3.38 -14.09
N LEU A 159 -14.62 -2.06 -14.23
CA LEU A 159 -14.87 -1.12 -13.15
C LEU A 159 -16.36 -0.97 -12.83
N ASP A 160 -17.24 -1.16 -13.81
CA ASP A 160 -18.68 -1.11 -13.60
C ASP A 160 -19.16 -2.37 -12.88
N VAL A 161 -18.68 -3.54 -13.29
CA VAL A 161 -18.95 -4.81 -12.61
C VAL A 161 -18.38 -4.80 -11.19
N TRP A 162 -17.16 -4.27 -11.00
CA TRP A 162 -16.56 -4.17 -9.67
C TRP A 162 -17.32 -3.19 -8.78
N SER A 163 -17.68 -2.01 -9.29
CA SER A 163 -18.46 -1.01 -8.56
C SER A 163 -19.81 -1.57 -8.09
N ALA A 164 -20.49 -2.37 -8.92
CA ALA A 164 -21.76 -3.00 -8.59
C ALA A 164 -21.68 -4.15 -7.56
N ARG A 165 -20.47 -4.69 -7.29
CA ARG A 165 -20.26 -5.83 -6.37
C ARG A 165 -19.79 -5.42 -4.97
N VAL A 166 -19.41 -4.16 -4.77
CA VAL A 166 -18.98 -3.65 -3.47
C VAL A 166 -20.09 -2.80 -2.83
N PRO A 167 -20.10 -2.65 -1.49
CA PRO A 167 -21.06 -1.77 -0.82
C PRO A 167 -21.02 -0.34 -1.38
N ASP A 168 -22.15 0.37 -1.31
CA ASP A 168 -22.31 1.73 -1.85
C ASP A 168 -21.22 2.70 -1.41
N GLN A 169 -20.75 2.55 -0.17
CA GLN A 169 -19.68 3.36 0.43
C GLN A 169 -18.35 3.24 -0.33
N LEU A 170 -18.11 2.11 -0.99
CA LEU A 170 -16.91 1.83 -1.78
C LEU A 170 -17.15 1.97 -3.29
N SER A 171 -18.39 1.79 -3.75
CA SER A 171 -18.77 1.73 -5.18
C SER A 171 -18.28 2.94 -5.98
N SER A 172 -18.52 4.15 -5.47
CA SER A 172 -18.18 5.41 -6.13
C SER A 172 -16.67 5.58 -6.35
N ARG A 173 -15.86 4.95 -5.48
CA ARG A 173 -14.39 5.07 -5.49
C ARG A 173 -13.69 4.01 -6.33
N VAL A 174 -14.44 3.06 -6.90
CA VAL A 174 -13.89 2.06 -7.84
C VAL A 174 -13.51 2.73 -9.16
N LYS A 175 -14.25 3.75 -9.60
CA LYS A 175 -14.00 4.41 -10.90
C LYS A 175 -12.84 5.41 -10.88
N GLU A 176 -12.19 5.58 -9.73
CA GLU A 176 -11.10 6.55 -9.55
C GLU A 176 -9.71 5.96 -9.81
N TRP A 177 -9.61 4.66 -10.09
CA TRP A 177 -8.36 4.02 -10.47
C TRP A 177 -7.88 4.50 -11.85
N ARG A 178 -6.60 4.83 -11.94
CA ARG A 178 -5.93 5.33 -13.14
C ARG A 178 -4.72 4.46 -13.43
N SER A 179 -4.52 4.10 -14.70
CA SER A 179 -3.32 3.35 -15.10
C SER A 179 -2.07 4.22 -15.05
N CYS A 180 -0.95 3.60 -14.72
CA CYS A 180 0.35 4.21 -14.90
C CYS A 180 0.76 4.06 -16.37
N THR A 181 0.44 5.06 -17.18
CA THR A 181 0.98 5.16 -18.54
C THR A 181 2.28 5.95 -18.47
N THR A 182 3.39 5.34 -18.89
CA THR A 182 4.59 6.11 -19.20
C THR A 182 4.33 6.90 -20.47
N SER A 183 4.34 8.24 -20.37
CA SER A 183 4.31 9.17 -21.50
C SER A 183 5.50 9.00 -22.44
#